data_AF-A0AA95D5Y9-F1
#
_entry.id   AF-A0AA95D5Y9-F1
#
_cell.length_a   1.000
_cell.length_b   1.000
_cell.length_c   1.000
_cell.angle_alpha   90.00
_cell.angle_beta   90.00
_cell.angle_gamma   90.00
#
_symmetry.space_group_name_H-M   'P 1'
#
loop_
_entity.id
_entity.type
_entity.pdbx_description
1 polymer ?
#
loop_
_entity_poly.entity_id
_entity_poly.type
_entity_poly.pdbx_seq_one_letter_code
_entity_poly.pdbx_strand_id
1 'polypeptide(L)' 'MKNEMLALILAGGQGTRLGKLTQSIAKPAVQFGGRYRIIDFAL' A
#
# COMPACT_ATOMS: atom_id res chain seq x y z
N MET A 1 -14.85 18.76 20.28
CA MET A 1 -13.66 17.99 20.67
C MET A 1 -12.93 17.57 19.41
N LYS A 2 -11.64 17.86 19.26
CA LYS A 2 -10.85 17.24 18.19
C LYS A 2 -10.63 15.79 18.59
N ASN A 3 -11.11 14.85 17.78
CA ASN A 3 -10.77 13.45 17.97
C ASN A 3 -9.31 13.26 17.55
N GLU A 4 -8.42 13.20 18.53
CA GLU A 4 -7.03 12.84 18.30
C GLU A 4 -6.96 11.34 18.08
N MET A 5 -6.67 10.94 16.84
CA MET A 5 -6.53 9.54 16.45
C MET A 5 -5.29 9.40 15.59
N LEU A 6 -4.43 8.45 15.97
CA LEU A 6 -3.25 8.07 15.21
C LEU A 6 -3.56 6.84 14.37
N ALA A 7 -3.32 6.92 13.06
CA ALA A 7 -3.34 5.76 12.17
C ALA A 7 -1.92 5.21 11.98
N LEU A 8 -1.75 3.90 12.15
CA LEU A 8 -0.52 3.18 11.81
C LEU A 8 -0.80 2.24 10.64
N ILE A 9 -0.13 2.46 9.51
CA ILE A 9 -0.28 1.63 8.31
C ILE A 9 0.92 0.67 8.19
N LEU A 10 0.66 -0.63 8.26
CA LEU A 10 1.67 -1.67 8.07
C LEU A 10 1.87 -1.97 6.57
N ALA A 11 2.70 -1.16 5.90
CA ALA A 11 2.87 -1.18 4.45
C ALA A 11 4.03 -2.07 3.93
N GLY A 12 4.53 -3.03 4.72
CA GLY A 12 5.71 -3.85 4.37
C GLY A 12 5.43 -5.13 3.57
N GLY A 13 4.17 -5.48 3.30
CA GLY A 13 3.81 -6.76 2.71
C GLY A 13 4.35 -6.95 1.28
N GLN A 14 5.21 -7.95 1.05
CA GLN A 14 5.76 -8.24 -0.29
C GLN A 14 4.65 -8.61 -1.28
N GLY A 15 3.69 -9.45 -0.92
CA GLY A 15 2.63 -9.88 -1.83
C GLY A 15 3.05 -10.94 -2.84
N THR A 16 3.74 -11.98 -2.38
CA THR A 16 4.34 -13.08 -3.18
C THR A 16 3.45 -13.68 -4.28
N ARG A 17 2.12 -13.70 -4.10
CA ARG A 17 1.15 -14.15 -5.11
C ARG A 17 1.06 -13.25 -6.36
N LEU A 18 1.58 -12.03 -6.30
CA LEU A 18 1.65 -11.10 -7.44
C LEU A 18 2.91 -11.31 -8.31
N GLY A 19 3.80 -12.22 -7.91
CA GLY A 19 4.96 -12.64 -8.69
C GLY A 19 5.87 -11.47 -9.08
N LYS A 20 6.10 -11.31 -10.39
CA LYS A 20 7.01 -10.29 -10.96
C LYS A 20 6.62 -8.86 -10.57
N LEU A 21 5.35 -8.59 -10.30
CA LEU A 21 4.86 -7.24 -9.95
C LEU A 21 5.40 -6.75 -8.60
N THR A 22 5.80 -7.67 -7.71
CA THR A 22 6.30 -7.34 -6.36
C THR A 22 7.69 -7.93 -6.11
N GLN A 23 8.46 -8.16 -7.17
CA GLN A 23 9.80 -8.73 -7.05
C GLN A 23 10.79 -7.73 -6.42
N SER A 24 10.66 -6.45 -6.78
CA SER A 24 11.53 -5.36 -6.32
C SER A 24 10.81 -4.30 -5.48
N ILE A 25 9.47 -4.39 -5.37
CA ILE A 25 8.63 -3.44 -4.64
C ILE A 25 7.65 -4.16 -3.71
N ALA A 26 7.29 -3.51 -2.61
CA ALA A 26 6.24 -4.02 -1.73
C ALA A 26 4.87 -3.91 -2.40
N LYS A 27 3.93 -4.80 -2.05
CA LYS A 27 2.55 -4.80 -2.55
C LYS A 27 1.88 -3.42 -2.48
N PRO A 28 2.01 -2.61 -1.42
CA PRO A 28 1.33 -1.32 -1.36
C PRO A 28 1.82 -0.30 -2.40
N ALA A 29 3.03 -0.48 -2.95
CA ALA A 29 3.60 0.38 -3.98
C ALA A 29 3.16 0.00 -5.41
N VAL A 30 2.46 -1.11 -5.59
CA VAL A 30 1.96 -1.56 -6.90
C VAL A 30 0.97 -0.54 -7.46
N GLN A 31 1.11 -0.23 -8.75
CA GLN A 31 0.23 0.70 -9.48
C GLN A 31 -1.21 0.15 -9.57
N PHE A 32 -2.18 1.05 -9.46
CA PHE A 32 -3.60 0.78 -9.52
C PHE A 32 -4.32 1.92 -10.25
N GLY A 33 -5.22 1.59 -11.19
CA GLY A 33 -6.04 2.59 -11.88
C GLY A 33 -5.24 3.63 -12.70
N GLY A 34 -4.05 3.28 -13.20
CA GLY A 34 -3.23 4.10 -14.10
C GLY A 34 -2.43 5.23 -13.45
N ARG A 35 -2.87 5.78 -12.32
CA ARG A 35 -2.18 6.89 -11.61
C ARG A 35 -1.89 6.61 -10.14
N TYR A 36 -2.66 5.72 -9.51
CA TYR A 36 -2.61 5.50 -8.07
C TYR A 36 -1.74 4.29 -7.72
N ARG A 37 -1.46 4.12 -6.44
CA ARG A 37 -0.91 2.91 -5.85
C ARG A 37 -1.90 2.35 -4.83
N ILE A 38 -1.75 1.07 -4.50
CA ILE A 38 -2.62 0.41 -3.52
C ILE A 38 -2.66 1.16 -2.18
N ILE A 39 -1.53 1.71 -1.72
CA ILE A 39 -1.46 2.45 -0.44
C ILE A 39 -2.31 3.74 -0.43
N ASP A 40 -2.56 4.35 -1.59
CA ASP A 40 -3.26 5.64 -1.68
C ASP A 40 -4.75 5.53 -1.26
N PHE A 41 -5.29 4.31 -1.11
CA PHE A 41 -6.65 4.06 -0.62
C PHE A 41 -6.75 3.92 0.90
N ALA A 42 -5.64 3.62 1.57
CA ALA A 42 -5.58 3.48 3.03
C ALA A 42 -5.17 4.78 3.73
N LEU A 43 -4.64 5.74 2.96
CA LEU A 43 -4.22 7.07 3.41
C LEU A 43 -5.36 8.09 3.39
#